data_AF-A0A2X1KGZ0-F1
#
_entry.id   AF-A0A2X1KGZ0-F1
#
_cell.length_a   1.000
_cell.length_b   1.000
_cell.length_c   1.000
_cell.angle_alpha   90.00
_cell.angle_beta   90.00
_cell.angle_gamma   90.00
#
_symmetry.space_group_name_H-M   'P 1'
#
loop_
_entity.id
_entity.type
_entity.pdbx_description
1 polymer ?
#
loop_
_entity_poly.entity_id
_entity_poly.type
_entity_poly.pdbx_seq_one_letter_code
_entity_poly.pdbx_strand_id
1 'polypeptide(L)' 'MAKVRVRTLVYPAKMTDSNTQLSVMAPVGAALLGLRVGDSIHWELPGGVATHLEVLELEYQPEAAGDYLL' A
#
# COMPACT_ATOMS: atom_id res chain seq x y z
N MET A 1 -15.20 -13.83 0.59
CA MET A 1 -15.46 -12.42 0.96
C MET A 1 -14.17 -11.65 0.81
N ALA A 2 -14.17 -10.51 0.11
CA ALA A 2 -12.99 -9.66 0.02
C ALA A 2 -12.68 -9.05 1.40
N LYS A 3 -11.41 -8.98 1.78
CA LYS A 3 -10.99 -8.43 3.08
C LYS A 3 -10.43 -7.01 2.88
N VAL A 4 -11.12 -6.03 3.45
CA VAL A 4 -10.67 -4.63 3.44
C VAL A 4 -9.71 -4.39 4.62
N ARG A 5 -8.65 -3.61 4.38
CA ARG A 5 -7.68 -3.20 5.41
C ARG A 5 -7.20 -1.78 5.13
N VAL A 6 -6.99 -1.01 6.20
CA VAL A 6 -6.37 0.32 6.15
C VAL A 6 -4.94 0.21 6.69
N ARG A 7 -3.96 0.77 5.98
CA ARG A 7 -2.53 0.77 6.36
C ARG A 7 -1.83 2.04 5.88
N THR A 8 -0.88 2.53 6.66
CA THR A 8 0.07 3.57 6.21
C THR A 8 1.24 2.93 5.47
N LEU A 9 1.51 3.37 4.24
CA LEU A 9 2.68 2.94 3.47
C LEU A 9 3.93 3.64 4.01
N VAL A 10 4.91 2.88 4.49
CA VAL A 10 6.11 3.40 5.14
C VAL A 10 7.40 2.80 4.58
N TYR A 11 8.50 3.53 4.72
CA TYR A 11 9.83 2.96 4.51
C TYR A 11 10.14 1.90 5.59
N PRO A 12 10.98 0.88 5.29
CA PRO A 12 11.30 -0.19 6.22
C PRO A 12 11.82 0.30 7.57
N ALA A 13 12.64 1.35 7.57
CA ALA A 13 13.22 1.94 8.77
C ALA A 13 12.19 2.61 9.70
N LYS A 14 11.00 2.95 9.19
CA LYS A 14 9.89 3.54 9.97
C LYS A 14 8.83 2.51 10.38
N MET A 15 9.03 1.24 10.07
CA MET A 15 8.05 0.19 10.41
C MET A 15 8.15 -0.19 11.88
N THR A 16 7.06 -0.01 12.62
CA THR A 16 6.93 -0.33 14.05
C THR A 16 5.76 -1.28 14.34
N ASP A 17 4.72 -1.29 13.49
CA ASP A 17 3.54 -2.14 13.68
C ASP A 17 2.92 -2.62 12.35
N SER A 18 2.96 -3.93 12.11
CA SER A 18 2.38 -4.56 10.91
C SER A 18 0.83 -4.55 10.86
N ASN A 19 0.16 -4.26 11.98
CA ASN A 19 -1.30 -4.15 12.03
C ASN A 19 -1.81 -2.79 11.55
N THR A 20 -0.95 -1.76 11.49
CA THR A 20 -1.33 -0.41 11.08
C THR A 20 -0.45 0.13 9.95
N GLN A 21 0.74 -0.42 9.75
CA GLN A 21 1.69 0.00 8.73
C GLN A 21 1.99 -1.11 7.73
N LEU A 22 2.40 -0.72 6.53
CA LEU A 22 2.85 -1.60 5.46
C LEU A 22 4.16 -1.07 4.91
N SER A 23 5.20 -1.92 4.88
CA SER A 23 6.48 -1.55 4.29
C SER A 23 6.36 -1.46 2.76
N VAL A 24 6.93 -0.42 2.16
CA VAL A 24 7.05 -0.29 0.70
C VAL A 24 7.87 -1.43 0.05
N MET A 25 8.72 -2.13 0.83
CA MET A 25 9.46 -3.30 0.35
C MET A 25 8.70 -4.62 0.48
N ALA A 26 7.54 -4.64 1.15
CA ALA A 26 6.67 -5.82 1.13
C ALA A 26 6.01 -5.93 -0.25
N PRO A 27 5.68 -7.15 -0.73
CA PRO A 27 5.08 -7.32 -2.05
C PRO A 27 3.82 -6.47 -2.23
N VAL A 28 2.89 -6.46 -1.27
CA VAL A 28 1.69 -5.60 -1.34
C VAL A 28 2.05 -4.12 -1.31
N GLY A 29 3.06 -3.70 -0.53
CA GLY A 29 3.46 -2.30 -0.41
C GLY A 29 4.05 -1.75 -1.71
N ALA A 30 4.88 -2.54 -2.38
CA ALA A 30 5.41 -2.20 -3.69
C ALA A 30 4.30 -2.12 -4.75
N ALA A 31 3.24 -2.93 -4.61
CA ALA A 31 2.12 -3.01 -5.55
C ALA A 31 1.29 -1.73 -5.55
N LEU A 32 1.12 -1.15 -4.37
CA LEU A 32 0.28 0.02 -4.13
C LEU A 32 0.98 1.32 -4.55
N LEU A 33 2.31 1.32 -4.62
CA LEU A 33 3.07 2.53 -4.93
C LEU A 33 2.80 2.95 -6.38
N GLY A 34 2.25 4.16 -6.55
CA GLY A 34 1.94 4.75 -7.85
C GLY A 34 0.53 4.45 -8.38
N LEU A 35 -0.25 3.62 -7.69
CA LEU A 35 -1.66 3.41 -8.00
C LEU A 35 -2.52 4.59 -7.54
N ARG A 36 -3.64 4.81 -8.22
CA ARG A 36 -4.67 5.77 -7.86
C ARG A 36 -5.86 5.07 -7.20
N VAL A 37 -6.68 5.85 -6.51
CA VAL A 37 -7.99 5.38 -6.02
C VAL A 37 -8.83 4.89 -7.20
N GLY A 38 -9.40 3.69 -7.07
CA GLY A 38 -10.14 2.98 -8.12
C GLY A 38 -9.28 2.05 -8.98
N ASP A 39 -7.95 2.14 -8.91
CA ASP A 39 -7.09 1.21 -9.64
C ASP A 39 -7.11 -0.16 -8.95
N SER A 40 -7.05 -1.21 -9.77
CA SER A 40 -6.84 -2.57 -9.33
C SER A 40 -5.54 -3.13 -9.90
N ILE A 41 -4.85 -3.93 -9.11
CA ILE A 41 -3.65 -4.64 -9.54
C ILE A 41 -3.83 -6.15 -9.31
N HIS A 42 -3.44 -6.91 -10.32
CA HIS A 42 -3.26 -8.35 -10.22
C HIS A 42 -1.77 -8.64 -10.29
N TRP A 43 -1.20 -9.14 -9.19
CA TRP A 43 0.23 -9.42 -9.12
C TRP A 43 0.47 -10.89 -8.81
N GLU A 44 1.13 -11.58 -9.74
CA GLU A 44 1.68 -12.92 -9.54
C GLU A 44 3.03 -12.85 -8.81
N LEU A 45 3.07 -13.37 -7.59
CA LEU A 45 4.29 -13.48 -6.81
C LEU A 45 5.06 -14.76 -7.18
N PRO A 46 6.40 -14.78 -7.00
CA PRO A 46 7.19 -16.00 -7.12
C PRO A 46 6.59 -17.11 -6.24
N GLY A 47 6.34 -18.29 -6.83
CA GLY A 47 5.65 -19.39 -6.16
C GLY A 47 4.16 -19.52 -6.50
N GLY A 48 3.63 -18.73 -7.44
CA GLY A 48 2.28 -18.88 -7.97
C GLY A 48 1.19 -18.25 -7.10
N VAL A 49 1.57 -17.46 -6.10
CA VAL A 49 0.62 -16.73 -5.25
C VAL A 49 0.17 -15.48 -6.01
N ALA A 50 -1.03 -15.53 -6.55
CA ALA A 50 -1.69 -14.36 -7.15
C ALA A 50 -2.33 -13.51 -6.04
N THR A 51 -2.02 -12.22 -6.02
CA THR A 51 -2.67 -11.24 -5.14
C THR A 51 -3.46 -10.26 -5.99
N HIS A 52 -4.74 -10.13 -5.68
CA HIS A 52 -5.60 -9.11 -6.26
C HIS A 52 -5.87 -8.03 -5.21
N LEU A 53 -5.60 -6.78 -5.59
CA LEU A 53 -5.76 -5.60 -4.74
C LEU A 53 -6.51 -4.53 -5.50
N GLU A 54 -7.34 -3.78 -4.79
CA GLU A 54 -8.04 -2.61 -5.29
C GLU A 54 -7.81 -1.46 -4.30
N VAL A 55 -7.46 -0.29 -4.81
CA VAL A 55 -7.29 0.91 -3.98
C VAL A 55 -8.65 1.56 -3.79
N LEU A 56 -9.29 1.28 -2.67
CA LEU A 56 -10.64 1.78 -2.40
C LEU A 56 -10.67 3.26 -2.01
N GLU A 57 -9.69 3.70 -1.23
CA GLU A 57 -9.65 5.05 -0.68
C GLU A 57 -8.21 5.44 -0.35
N LEU A 58 -7.93 6.74 -0.41
CA LEU A 58 -6.68 7.33 0.04
C LEU A 58 -6.99 8.30 1.19
N GLU A 59 -6.87 7.80 2.42
CA GLU A 59 -7.24 8.55 3.63
C GLU A 59 -6.31 9.76 3.90
N TYR A 60 -5.04 9.66 3.51
CA TYR A 60 -4.04 10.73 3.66
C TYR A 60 -2.91 10.61 2.64
N GLN A 61 -2.59 11.72 1.96
CA GLN A 61 -1.42 11.88 1.10
C GLN A 61 -0.62 13.09 1.60
N PRO A 62 0.68 12.93 1.94
CA PRO A 62 1.51 14.03 2.41
C PRO A 62 1.51 15.22 1.44
N GLU A 63 1.66 14.95 0.13
CA GLU A 63 1.72 15.99 -0.90
C GLU A 63 0.40 16.75 -1.06
N ALA A 64 -0.75 16.09 -0.83
CA ALA A 64 -2.07 16.74 -0.89
C ALA A 64 -2.37 17.56 0.38
N ALA A 65 -1.79 17.18 1.52
CA ALA A 65 -1.87 17.91 2.77
C ALA A 65 -0.89 19.09 2.86
N GLY A 66 0.06 19.20 1.91
CA GLY A 66 1.13 20.20 1.92
C GLY A 66 2.36 19.81 2.75
N ASP A 67 2.42 18.56 3.23
CA ASP A 67 3.51 18.01 4.04
C ASP A 67 4.66 17.52 3.14
N TYR A 68 5.29 18.43 2.41
CA TYR A 68 6.44 18.11 1.58
C TYR A 68 7.68 17.82 2.45
N LEU A 69 8.32 16.67 2.21
CA LEU A 69 9.65 16.37 2.73
C LEU A 69 10.69 17.09 1.86
N LEU A 70 11.04 18.32 2.26
CA LEU A 70 12.11 19.14 1.66
C LEU A 70 13.48 18.81 2.25
#